data_AF-A0A7J6TQ11-F1
#
_entry.id   AF-A0A7J6TQ11-F1
#
_cell.length_a   1.000
_cell.length_b   1.000
_cell.length_c   1.000
_cell.angle_alpha   90.00
_cell.angle_beta   90.00
_cell.angle_gamma   90.00
#
_symmetry.space_group_name_H-M   'P 1'
#
loop_
_entity.id
_entity.type
_entity.pdbx_description
1 polymer ?
#
loop_
_entity_poly.entity_id
_entity_poly.type
_entity_poly.pdbx_seq_one_letter_code
_entity_poly.pdbx_strand_id
1 'polypeptide(L)'
;EASTYWRAETTWRAFFGCIIASFTAKHLSALVNCPDPFDCYTVRAYLEAPPGERSFRVWEIFVCALIGIFFGLLGALFCAGVKFIQSRRRAWFHLFSMGQDRRRAWRVVEVIIVIVMTIFLSFGLSWAFFNDCKAASPDAIVTDEGIAGAMCDEGQNGGSVNPLAALLVSSRDDAIRFLFSPYMGASEYSAGVLILAAVVIFVLTLLTYGLAIPMGLFIPNIMIGACIGRLIGIWMHPIGGSVSSYAVV
;
A
#
# COMPACT_ATOMS: atom_id res chain seq x y z
N GLU A 1 5.03 -16.12 -14.73
CA GLU A 1 4.58 -15.68 -16.06
C GLU A 1 4.14 -16.89 -16.87
N ALA A 2 2.99 -16.79 -17.53
CA ALA A 2 2.33 -17.91 -18.19
C ALA A 2 3.09 -18.34 -19.44
N SER A 3 3.67 -19.54 -19.42
CA SER A 3 4.13 -20.21 -20.63
C SER A 3 2.91 -20.74 -21.39
N THR A 4 2.92 -20.64 -22.73
CA THR A 4 1.85 -21.14 -23.61
C THR A 4 1.53 -22.62 -23.40
N TYR A 5 2.48 -23.38 -22.83
CA TYR A 5 2.30 -24.78 -22.44
C TYR A 5 2.44 -24.94 -20.92
N TRP A 6 1.47 -25.59 -20.29
CA TRP A 6 1.44 -25.84 -18.84
C TRP A 6 1.88 -27.27 -18.53
N ARG A 7 3.00 -27.44 -17.82
CA ARG A 7 3.50 -28.73 -17.36
C ARG A 7 3.23 -28.89 -15.87
N ALA A 8 2.52 -29.96 -15.49
CA ALA A 8 2.20 -30.26 -14.09
C ALA A 8 3.45 -30.45 -13.22
N GLU A 9 4.54 -30.99 -13.77
CA GLU A 9 5.80 -31.16 -13.04
C GLU A 9 6.39 -29.83 -12.56
N THR A 10 6.37 -28.80 -13.41
CA THR A 10 6.87 -27.46 -13.04
C THR A 10 5.99 -26.82 -11.98
N THR A 11 4.67 -27.04 -12.03
CA THR A 11 3.74 -26.58 -10.99
C THR A 11 4.07 -27.21 -9.64
N TRP A 12 4.31 -28.53 -9.60
CA TRP A 12 4.70 -29.21 -8.36
C TRP A 12 6.04 -28.70 -7.83
N ARG A 13 7.04 -28.54 -8.70
CA ARG A 13 8.36 -28.02 -8.29
C ARG A 13 8.26 -26.58 -7.74
N ALA A 14 7.46 -25.73 -8.37
CA ALA A 14 7.18 -24.39 -7.87
C ALA A 14 6.43 -24.41 -6.54
N PHE A 15 5.40 -25.27 -6.40
CA PHE A 15 4.63 -25.40 -5.17
C PHE A 15 5.49 -25.86 -3.99
N PHE A 16 6.28 -26.92 -4.15
CA PHE A 16 7.22 -27.37 -3.12
C PHE A 16 8.29 -26.32 -2.82
N GLY A 17 8.79 -25.63 -3.84
CA GLY A 17 9.71 -24.49 -3.66
C GLY A 17 9.09 -23.38 -2.80
N CYS A 18 7.85 -23.00 -3.06
CA CYS A 18 7.11 -22.02 -2.26
C CYS A 18 6.87 -22.50 -0.82
N ILE A 19 6.58 -23.78 -0.60
CA ILE A 19 6.43 -24.33 0.77
C ILE A 19 7.74 -24.22 1.54
N ILE A 20 8.84 -24.69 0.96
CA ILE A 20 10.15 -24.66 1.61
C ILE A 20 10.56 -23.22 1.89
N ALA A 21 10.43 -22.31 0.93
CA ALA A 21 10.76 -20.90 1.11
C ALA A 21 9.89 -20.23 2.18
N SER A 22 8.58 -20.53 2.22
CA SER A 22 7.67 -19.98 3.24
C SER A 22 8.02 -20.50 4.63
N PHE A 23 8.36 -21.77 4.74
CA PHE A 23 8.76 -22.39 5.99
C PHE A 23 10.10 -21.82 6.50
N THR A 24 11.11 -21.73 5.64
CA THR A 24 12.43 -21.21 6.03
C THR A 24 12.36 -19.73 6.43
N ALA A 25 11.64 -18.90 5.68
CA ALA A 25 11.46 -17.50 6.01
C ALA A 25 10.77 -17.32 7.38
N LYS A 26 9.70 -18.09 7.64
CA LYS A 26 8.97 -18.05 8.92
C LYS A 26 9.80 -18.55 10.09
N HIS A 27 10.51 -19.65 9.89
CA HIS A 27 11.38 -20.21 10.91
C HIS A 27 12.49 -19.22 11.28
N LEU A 28 13.11 -18.60 10.28
CA LEU A 28 14.13 -17.58 10.52
C LEU A 28 13.55 -16.34 11.23
N SER A 29 12.38 -15.85 10.81
CA SER A 29 11.75 -14.71 11.49
C SER A 29 11.38 -15.02 12.94
N ALA A 30 10.92 -16.24 13.22
CA ALA A 30 10.59 -16.68 14.58
C ALA A 30 11.85 -16.76 15.47
N LEU A 31 12.99 -17.18 14.92
CA LEU A 31 14.26 -17.20 15.65
C LEU A 31 14.80 -15.80 15.98
N VAL A 32 14.54 -14.80 15.12
CA VAL A 32 15.07 -13.44 15.30
C VAL A 32 14.16 -12.58 16.18
N ASN A 33 12.85 -12.66 15.99
CA ASN A 33 11.91 -11.70 16.56
C ASN A 33 11.18 -12.21 17.82
N CYS A 34 11.32 -13.48 18.19
CA CYS A 34 10.52 -14.07 19.25
C CYS A 34 11.38 -14.75 20.34
N PRO A 35 11.09 -14.50 21.62
CA PRO A 35 11.75 -15.18 22.74
C PRO A 35 11.48 -16.70 22.73
N ASP A 36 10.26 -17.10 22.36
CA ASP A 36 9.84 -18.49 22.23
C ASP A 36 9.50 -18.82 20.76
N PRO A 37 10.36 -19.58 20.05
CA PRO A 37 10.20 -19.84 18.62
C PRO A 37 8.92 -20.62 18.26
N PHE A 38 8.34 -21.37 19.20
CA PHE A 38 7.19 -22.25 18.96
C PHE A 38 5.81 -21.57 19.05
N ASP A 39 5.69 -20.43 19.75
CA ASP A 39 4.44 -19.66 19.83
C ASP A 39 4.31 -18.59 18.73
N CYS A 40 5.42 -18.31 18.04
CA CYS A 40 5.54 -17.22 17.07
C CYS A 40 5.27 -17.64 15.61
N TYR A 41 4.85 -18.89 15.36
CA TYR A 41 4.47 -19.35 14.03
C TYR A 41 3.11 -18.82 13.54
N THR A 42 2.50 -17.87 14.26
CA THR A 42 1.21 -17.31 13.87
C THR A 42 1.36 -16.57 12.55
N VAL A 43 0.71 -17.12 11.52
CA VAL A 43 0.60 -16.49 10.21
C VAL A 43 -0.48 -15.44 10.35
N ARG A 44 -0.18 -14.26 10.89
CA ARG A 44 -1.12 -13.15 10.74
C ARG A 44 -1.14 -12.75 9.27
N ALA A 45 -2.03 -13.38 8.52
CA ALA A 45 -2.33 -12.93 7.16
C ALA A 45 -2.86 -11.50 7.27
N TYR A 46 -2.46 -10.63 6.34
CA TYR A 46 -2.97 -9.25 6.24
C TYR A 46 -4.51 -9.14 6.22
N LEU A 47 -5.20 -10.26 6.02
CA LEU A 47 -6.64 -10.41 5.84
C LEU A 47 -7.34 -11.13 7.00
N GLU A 48 -6.68 -11.48 8.10
CA GLU A 48 -7.36 -12.06 9.26
C GLU A 48 -8.26 -11.02 9.93
N ALA A 49 -9.56 -11.07 9.64
CA ALA A 49 -10.58 -10.44 10.46
C ALA A 49 -11.32 -11.52 11.26
N PRO A 50 -11.80 -11.19 12.46
CA PRO A 50 -12.59 -12.12 13.23
C PRO A 50 -13.83 -12.60 12.46
N PRO A 51 -14.22 -13.87 12.62
CA PRO A 51 -15.34 -14.45 11.90
C PRO A 51 -16.64 -13.71 12.23
N GLY A 52 -17.32 -13.18 11.22
CA GLY A 52 -18.63 -12.51 11.33
C GLY A 52 -18.65 -11.05 10.89
N GLU A 53 -17.52 -10.33 10.93
CA GLU A 53 -17.47 -8.89 10.60
C GLU A 53 -17.29 -8.59 9.10
N ARG A 54 -16.91 -9.61 8.31
CA ARG A 54 -16.73 -9.52 6.85
C ARG A 54 -17.68 -10.44 6.08
N SER A 55 -18.98 -10.26 6.28
CA SER A 55 -19.99 -10.95 5.47
C SER A 55 -20.48 -10.03 4.35
N PHE A 56 -20.42 -10.52 3.11
CA PHE A 56 -20.98 -9.80 1.96
C PHE A 56 -22.44 -10.17 1.77
N ARG A 57 -23.28 -9.17 1.57
CA ARG A 57 -24.68 -9.39 1.15
C ARG A 57 -24.70 -9.59 -0.37
N VAL A 58 -25.66 -10.38 -0.87
CA VAL A 58 -25.73 -10.71 -2.30
C VAL A 58 -25.84 -9.46 -3.20
N TRP A 59 -26.53 -8.40 -2.74
CA TRP A 59 -26.64 -7.16 -3.50
C TRP A 59 -25.31 -6.39 -3.59
N GLU A 60 -24.38 -6.59 -2.65
CA GLU A 60 -23.06 -5.95 -2.68
C GLU A 60 -22.19 -6.47 -3.82
N ILE A 61 -22.48 -7.66 -4.35
CA ILE A 61 -21.79 -8.21 -5.54
C ILE A 61 -21.93 -7.26 -6.72
N PHE A 62 -23.08 -6.59 -6.87
CA PHE A 62 -23.28 -5.58 -7.91
C PHE A 62 -22.35 -4.37 -7.71
N VAL A 63 -22.18 -3.92 -6.47
CA VAL A 63 -21.25 -2.84 -6.12
C VAL A 63 -19.81 -3.28 -6.39
N CYS A 64 -19.41 -4.50 -5.99
CA CYS A 64 -18.09 -5.06 -6.28
C CYS A 64 -17.81 -5.13 -7.79
N ALA A 65 -18.81 -5.45 -8.61
CA ALA A 65 -18.66 -5.43 -10.06
C ALA A 65 -18.39 -4.01 -10.61
N LEU A 66 -19.10 -2.99 -10.09
CA LEU A 66 -18.85 -1.60 -10.45
C LEU A 66 -17.45 -1.12 -10.01
N ILE A 67 -17.01 -1.52 -8.81
CA ILE A 67 -15.66 -1.28 -8.30
C ILE A 67 -14.63 -1.90 -9.26
N GLY A 68 -14.84 -3.14 -9.70
CA GLY A 68 -13.97 -3.80 -10.68
C GLY A 68 -13.87 -3.06 -12.02
N ILE A 69 -14.99 -2.55 -12.54
CA ILE A 69 -14.99 -1.72 -13.76
C ILE A 69 -14.19 -0.44 -13.54
N PHE A 70 -14.41 0.24 -12.41
CA PHE A 70 -13.71 1.47 -12.06
C PHE A 70 -12.19 1.25 -11.95
N PHE A 71 -11.74 0.22 -11.21
CA PHE A 71 -10.31 -0.10 -11.10
C PHE A 71 -9.71 -0.62 -12.40
N GLY A 72 -10.49 -1.29 -13.26
CA GLY A 72 -10.07 -1.64 -14.61
C GLY A 72 -9.75 -0.41 -15.47
N LEU A 73 -10.61 0.62 -15.41
CA LEU A 73 -10.39 1.89 -16.08
C LEU A 73 -9.22 2.68 -15.46
N LEU A 74 -9.13 2.72 -14.13
CA LEU A 74 -8.02 3.36 -13.41
C LEU A 74 -6.68 2.68 -13.74
N GLY A 75 -6.67 1.35 -13.85
CA GLY A 75 -5.52 0.57 -14.26
C GLY A 75 -5.12 0.83 -15.72
N ALA A 76 -6.09 0.94 -16.62
CA ALA A 76 -5.83 1.35 -18.00
C ALA A 76 -5.22 2.76 -18.08
N LEU A 77 -5.74 3.70 -17.30
CA LEU A 77 -5.19 5.05 -17.16
C LEU A 77 -3.76 5.02 -16.60
N PHE A 78 -3.49 4.20 -15.58
CA PHE A 78 -2.16 4.01 -15.02
C PHE A 78 -1.18 3.49 -16.08
N CYS A 79 -1.56 2.44 -16.83
CA CYS A 79 -0.74 1.91 -17.91
C CYS A 79 -0.49 2.95 -19.03
N ALA A 80 -1.49 3.76 -19.37
CA ALA A 80 -1.32 4.84 -20.35
C ALA A 80 -0.37 5.93 -19.83
N GLY A 81 -0.52 6.34 -18.57
CA GLY A 81 0.36 7.31 -17.90
C GLY A 81 1.80 6.83 -17.83
N VAL A 82 2.01 5.56 -17.45
CA VAL A 82 3.31 4.89 -17.49
C VAL A 82 3.92 4.95 -18.89
N LYS A 83 3.17 4.55 -19.93
CA LYS A 83 3.66 4.58 -21.31
C LYS A 83 4.04 5.99 -21.75
N PHE A 84 3.25 6.99 -21.36
CA PHE A 84 3.51 8.40 -21.66
C PHE A 84 4.76 8.93 -20.97
N ILE A 85 4.93 8.67 -19.67
CA ILE A 85 6.13 9.10 -18.92
C ILE A 85 7.37 8.41 -19.50
N GLN A 86 7.29 7.11 -19.78
CA GLN A 86 8.41 6.36 -20.33
C GLN A 86 8.77 6.76 -21.76
N SER A 87 7.79 7.09 -22.61
CA SER A 87 8.07 7.59 -23.96
C SER A 87 8.78 8.95 -23.88
N ARG A 88 8.35 9.82 -22.97
CA ARG A 88 8.96 11.14 -22.75
C ARG A 88 10.37 11.03 -22.17
N ARG A 89 10.61 10.13 -21.21
CA ARG A 89 11.95 9.81 -20.69
C ARG A 89 12.88 9.33 -21.80
N ARG A 90 12.44 8.34 -22.59
CA ARG A 90 13.22 7.81 -23.72
C ARG A 90 13.53 8.89 -24.74
N ALA A 91 12.54 9.69 -25.13
CA ALA A 91 12.74 10.81 -26.05
C ALA A 91 13.77 11.81 -25.50
N TRP A 92 13.69 12.16 -24.22
CA TRP A 92 14.65 13.07 -23.57
C TRP A 92 16.09 12.52 -23.60
N PHE A 93 16.28 11.24 -23.27
CA PHE A 93 17.60 10.60 -23.32
C PHE A 93 18.13 10.40 -24.75
N HIS A 94 17.25 10.23 -25.75
CA HIS A 94 17.64 10.09 -27.15
C HIS A 94 17.95 11.45 -27.80
N LEU A 95 17.12 12.47 -27.58
CA LEU A 95 17.30 13.82 -28.13
C LEU A 95 18.61 14.46 -27.69
N PHE A 96 19.03 14.19 -26.45
CA PHE A 96 20.26 14.76 -25.91
C PHE A 96 21.55 14.01 -26.29
N SER A 97 21.49 12.97 -27.14
CA SER A 97 22.64 12.17 -27.61
C SER A 97 23.77 12.03 -26.56
N MET A 98 23.38 11.78 -25.31
CA MET A 98 24.33 11.76 -24.20
C MET A 98 25.21 10.52 -24.37
N GLY A 99 26.53 10.70 -24.32
CA GLY A 99 27.48 9.59 -24.21
C GLY A 99 27.09 8.63 -23.08
N GLN A 100 27.48 7.36 -23.21
CA GLN A 100 27.01 6.27 -22.33
C GLN A 100 27.19 6.56 -20.84
N ASP A 101 28.32 7.18 -20.45
CA ASP A 101 28.60 7.54 -19.06
C ASP A 101 27.71 8.67 -18.55
N ARG A 102 27.49 9.70 -19.39
CA ARG A 102 26.57 10.80 -19.05
C ARG A 102 25.13 10.31 -18.90
N ARG A 103 24.70 9.33 -19.71
CA ARG A 103 23.38 8.68 -19.56
C ARG A 103 23.24 7.91 -18.24
N ARG A 104 24.31 7.26 -17.76
CA ARG A 104 24.30 6.60 -16.44
C ARG A 104 24.19 7.65 -15.32
N ALA A 105 24.97 8.72 -15.38
CA ALA A 105 24.91 9.80 -14.40
C ALA A 105 23.50 10.43 -14.32
N TRP A 106 22.88 10.74 -15.46
CA TRP A 106 21.52 11.31 -15.46
C TRP A 106 20.45 10.37 -14.91
N ARG A 107 20.58 9.05 -15.10
CA ARG A 107 19.67 8.08 -14.47
C ARG A 107 19.78 8.09 -12.95
N VAL A 108 20.99 8.28 -12.40
CA VAL A 108 21.20 8.43 -10.96
C VAL A 108 20.60 9.75 -10.46
N VAL A 109 20.84 10.85 -11.17
CA VAL A 109 20.26 12.16 -10.84
C VAL A 109 18.73 12.12 -10.85
N GLU A 110 18.12 11.47 -11.85
CA GLU A 110 16.68 11.28 -11.93
C GLU A 110 16.14 10.54 -10.70
N VAL A 111 16.81 9.46 -10.28
CA VAL A 111 16.46 8.71 -9.06
C VAL A 111 16.52 9.61 -7.82
N ILE A 112 17.60 10.37 -7.65
CA ILE A 112 17.77 11.28 -6.50
C ILE A 112 16.65 12.33 -6.47
N ILE A 113 16.30 12.91 -7.62
CA ILE A 113 15.20 13.89 -7.71
C ILE A 113 13.88 13.26 -7.27
N VAL A 114 13.56 12.05 -7.74
CA VAL A 114 12.31 11.37 -7.35
C VAL A 114 12.30 11.01 -5.87
N ILE A 115 13.43 10.60 -5.28
CA ILE A 115 13.54 10.35 -3.84
C ILE A 115 13.26 11.63 -3.05
N VAL A 116 13.90 12.74 -3.40
CA VAL A 116 13.69 14.04 -2.74
C VAL A 116 12.24 14.51 -2.88
N MET A 117 11.65 14.39 -4.07
CA MET A 117 10.23 14.69 -4.28
C MET A 117 9.32 13.80 -3.42
N THR A 118 9.64 12.50 -3.31
CA THR A 118 8.86 11.57 -2.48
C THR A 118 8.91 11.97 -1.00
N ILE A 119 10.10 12.28 -0.48
CA ILE A 119 10.27 12.73 0.90
C ILE A 119 9.49 14.03 1.13
N PHE A 120 9.67 15.02 0.25
CA PHE A 120 9.01 16.32 0.38
C PHE A 120 7.48 16.19 0.32
N LEU A 121 6.94 15.37 -0.59
CA LEU A 121 5.50 15.15 -0.69
C LEU A 121 4.96 14.38 0.52
N SER A 122 5.54 13.23 0.88
CA SER A 122 5.04 12.41 1.98
C SER A 122 5.17 13.12 3.33
N PHE A 123 6.36 13.62 3.65
CA PHE A 123 6.61 14.30 4.93
C PHE A 123 5.95 15.68 4.97
N GLY A 124 6.06 16.46 3.87
CA GLY A 124 5.51 17.81 3.81
C GLY A 124 3.98 17.84 3.88
N LEU A 125 3.30 16.88 3.23
CA LEU A 125 1.84 16.75 3.37
C LEU A 125 1.47 16.27 4.78
N SER A 126 2.18 15.30 5.34
CA SER A 126 1.90 14.83 6.71
C SER A 126 2.06 15.96 7.74
N TRP A 127 3.07 16.82 7.55
CA TRP A 127 3.27 18.03 8.36
C TRP A 127 2.20 19.10 8.13
N ALA A 128 1.75 19.31 6.89
CA ALA A 128 0.70 20.27 6.59
C ALA A 128 -0.63 19.91 7.27
N PHE A 129 -0.91 18.61 7.45
CA PHE A 129 -2.08 18.08 8.16
C PHE A 129 -1.76 17.65 9.61
N PHE A 130 -0.80 18.33 10.27
CA PHE A 130 -0.40 18.01 11.64
C PHE A 130 -1.53 18.18 12.68
N ASN A 131 -2.52 19.05 12.40
CA ASN A 131 -3.61 19.32 13.34
C ASN A 131 -4.75 18.28 13.28
N ASP A 132 -4.78 17.39 12.29
CA ASP A 132 -5.86 16.40 12.09
C ASP A 132 -5.57 15.08 12.84
N CYS A 133 -5.06 15.18 14.07
CA CYS A 133 -4.75 14.02 14.90
C CYS A 133 -6.02 13.35 15.41
N LYS A 134 -6.04 12.02 15.37
CA LYS A 134 -7.16 11.21 15.86
C LYS A 134 -6.68 10.27 16.96
N ALA A 135 -7.44 10.20 18.06
CA ALA A 135 -7.17 9.23 19.12
C ALA A 135 -7.24 7.81 18.54
N ALA A 136 -6.17 7.04 18.68
CA ALA A 136 -6.14 5.63 18.37
C ALA A 136 -7.01 4.89 19.40
N SER A 137 -7.90 4.01 18.93
CA SER A 137 -8.60 3.12 19.86
C SER A 137 -7.59 2.14 20.48
N PRO A 138 -7.74 1.74 21.75
CA PRO A 138 -6.83 0.79 22.41
C PRO A 138 -6.76 -0.58 21.72
N ASP A 139 -7.77 -0.93 20.92
CA ASP A 139 -7.81 -2.16 20.11
C ASP A 139 -7.29 -1.98 18.67
N ALA A 140 -6.86 -0.77 18.29
CA ALA A 140 -6.28 -0.53 16.97
C ALA A 140 -4.87 -1.12 16.89
N ILE A 141 -4.53 -1.68 15.73
CA ILE A 141 -3.20 -2.23 15.43
C ILE A 141 -2.11 -1.13 15.38
N VAL A 142 -2.48 0.12 15.62
CA VAL A 142 -1.56 1.26 15.60
C VAL A 142 -0.63 1.15 16.79
N THR A 143 0.53 0.54 16.56
CA THR A 143 1.59 0.43 17.56
C THR A 143 2.06 1.83 17.91
N ASP A 144 2.09 2.15 19.20
CA ASP A 144 2.46 3.46 19.74
C ASP A 144 3.83 3.97 19.23
N GLU A 145 4.75 3.12 18.76
CA GLU A 145 6.14 3.49 18.46
C GLU A 145 6.42 4.02 17.03
N GLY A 146 5.38 4.37 16.27
CA GLY A 146 5.53 4.81 14.87
C GLY A 146 5.77 6.31 14.67
N ILE A 147 6.47 6.68 13.60
CA ILE A 147 6.64 8.07 13.12
C ILE A 147 5.29 8.80 12.98
N ALA A 148 4.19 8.06 12.76
CA ALA A 148 2.84 8.60 12.66
C ALA A 148 2.29 9.21 13.97
N GLY A 149 2.68 8.71 15.14
CA GLY A 149 2.33 9.30 16.44
C GLY A 149 3.22 10.48 16.82
N ALA A 150 4.47 10.49 16.33
CA ALA A 150 5.40 11.61 16.50
C ALA A 150 5.00 12.87 15.70
N MET A 151 4.09 12.72 14.72
CA MET A 151 3.54 13.83 13.92
C MET A 151 2.22 14.38 14.48
N CYS A 152 2.07 14.34 15.81
CA CYS A 152 0.97 14.94 16.57
C CYS A 152 1.51 15.76 17.76
N ASP A 153 0.83 16.86 18.10
CA ASP A 153 1.27 17.83 19.12
C ASP A 153 1.32 17.24 20.54
N GLU A 154 0.36 16.36 20.85
CA GLU A 154 0.29 15.64 22.13
C GLU A 154 1.37 14.54 22.25
N GLY A 155 2.07 14.25 21.15
CA GLY A 155 3.07 13.20 21.04
C GLY A 155 2.52 11.80 21.33
N GLN A 156 3.42 10.82 21.34
CA GLN A 156 3.14 9.40 21.58
C GLN A 156 2.38 9.12 22.89
N ASN A 157 2.49 10.00 23.89
CA ASN A 157 1.85 9.83 25.20
C ASN A 157 0.35 10.18 25.20
N GLY A 158 -0.16 10.85 24.15
CA GLY A 158 -1.57 11.22 24.02
C GLY A 158 -2.44 10.15 23.36
N GLY A 159 -1.86 9.04 22.89
CA GLY A 159 -2.59 8.00 22.16
C GLY A 159 -3.25 8.51 20.87
N SER A 160 -2.76 9.62 20.30
CA SER A 160 -3.27 10.22 19.08
C SER A 160 -2.30 10.04 17.92
N VAL A 161 -2.84 9.77 16.73
CA VAL A 161 -2.06 9.49 15.52
C VAL A 161 -2.51 10.33 14.35
N ASN A 162 -1.54 10.76 13.54
CA ASN A 162 -1.83 11.46 12.31
C ASN A 162 -2.21 10.44 11.22
N PRO A 163 -3.45 10.47 10.72
CA PRO A 163 -3.95 9.48 9.79
C PRO A 163 -3.22 9.50 8.44
N LEU A 164 -2.77 10.67 7.98
CA LEU A 164 -2.04 10.79 6.72
C LEU A 164 -0.61 10.30 6.86
N ALA A 165 0.05 10.61 7.98
CA ALA A 165 1.38 10.10 8.31
C ALA A 165 1.40 8.57 8.43
N ALA A 166 0.36 7.99 9.02
CA ALA A 166 0.18 6.55 9.13
C ALA A 166 0.13 5.83 7.77
N LEU A 167 -0.29 6.53 6.70
CA LEU A 167 -0.39 5.96 5.35
C LEU A 167 0.83 6.27 4.47
N LEU A 168 1.41 7.47 4.58
CA LEU A 168 2.47 7.95 3.69
C LEU A 168 3.89 7.77 4.22
N VAL A 169 4.06 7.71 5.54
CA VAL A 169 5.38 7.75 6.21
C VAL A 169 5.70 6.44 6.93
N SER A 170 4.69 5.76 7.46
CA SER A 170 4.87 4.43 8.07
C SER A 170 5.39 3.38 7.08
N SER A 171 5.80 2.24 7.62
CA SER A 171 6.18 1.08 6.80
C SER A 171 5.00 0.67 5.90
N ARG A 172 5.30 0.14 4.71
CA ARG A 172 4.25 -0.24 3.75
C ARG A 172 3.39 -1.39 4.28
N ASP A 173 3.99 -2.30 5.03
CA ASP A 173 3.28 -3.42 5.63
C ASP A 173 2.30 -2.95 6.71
N ASP A 174 2.71 -1.98 7.54
CA ASP A 174 1.83 -1.42 8.58
C ASP A 174 0.74 -0.55 8.00
N ALA A 175 1.04 0.25 6.97
CA ALA A 175 0.02 1.05 6.28
C ALA A 175 -1.09 0.17 5.67
N ILE A 176 -0.75 -0.99 5.11
CA ILE A 176 -1.74 -1.97 4.61
C ILE A 176 -2.55 -2.56 5.77
N ARG A 177 -1.89 -2.91 6.88
CA ARG A 177 -2.58 -3.42 8.08
C ARG A 177 -3.57 -2.39 8.63
N PHE A 178 -3.20 -1.11 8.66
CA PHE A 178 -4.11 -0.04 9.07
C PHE A 178 -5.27 0.14 8.10
N LEU A 179 -5.05 -0.02 6.79
CA LEU A 179 -6.13 0.08 5.80
C LEU A 179 -7.13 -1.09 5.89
N PHE A 180 -6.65 -2.30 6.16
CA PHE A 180 -7.49 -3.51 6.23
C PHE A 180 -8.06 -3.79 7.63
N SER A 181 -7.63 -3.06 8.66
CA SER A 181 -8.12 -3.30 10.02
C SER A 181 -9.63 -3.04 10.10
N PRO A 182 -10.41 -3.98 10.69
CA PRO A 182 -11.84 -3.78 10.89
C PRO A 182 -12.14 -2.75 11.98
N TYR A 183 -11.26 -2.63 12.96
CA TYR A 183 -11.40 -1.72 14.09
C TYR A 183 -10.78 -0.35 13.76
N MET A 184 -11.62 0.65 13.54
CA MET A 184 -11.22 2.06 13.68
C MET A 184 -12.18 2.92 14.50
N GLY A 185 -13.31 2.41 15.02
CA GLY A 185 -14.14 3.13 16.00
C GLY A 185 -14.36 4.62 15.67
N ALA A 186 -14.10 5.52 16.62
CA ALA A 186 -14.17 6.99 16.42
C ALA A 186 -12.99 7.59 15.62
N SER A 187 -12.01 6.77 15.20
CA SER A 187 -10.78 7.15 14.50
C SER A 187 -10.84 6.90 12.98
N GLU A 188 -12.03 6.67 12.41
CA GLU A 188 -12.19 6.45 10.97
C GLU A 188 -11.49 7.53 10.13
N TYR A 189 -10.74 7.12 9.11
CA TYR A 189 -10.09 8.06 8.21
C TYR A 189 -11.11 9.00 7.56
N SER A 190 -10.80 10.30 7.54
CA SER A 190 -11.60 11.25 6.77
C SER A 190 -11.51 10.89 5.28
N ALA A 191 -12.64 10.98 4.57
CA ALA A 191 -12.70 10.75 3.12
C ALA A 191 -11.64 11.57 2.36
N GLY A 192 -11.41 12.82 2.79
CA GLY A 192 -10.40 13.69 2.19
C GLY A 192 -8.97 13.15 2.34
N VAL A 193 -8.64 12.57 3.50
CA VAL A 193 -7.31 11.99 3.78
C VAL A 193 -7.08 10.75 2.92
N LEU A 194 -8.09 9.88 2.77
CA LEU A 194 -8.01 8.68 1.92
C LEU A 194 -7.82 9.05 0.44
N ILE A 195 -8.57 10.04 -0.05
CA ILE A 195 -8.43 10.54 -1.44
C ILE A 195 -7.04 11.14 -1.64
N LEU A 196 -6.59 12.00 -0.73
CA LEU A 196 -5.27 12.62 -0.82
C LEU A 196 -4.16 11.56 -0.82
N ALA A 197 -4.20 10.60 0.10
CA ALA A 197 -3.25 9.51 0.16
C ALA A 197 -3.27 8.68 -1.13
N ALA A 198 -4.44 8.30 -1.63
CA ALA A 198 -4.57 7.55 -2.88
C ALA A 198 -3.96 8.30 -4.08
N VAL A 199 -4.24 9.60 -4.22
CA VAL A 199 -3.70 10.43 -5.31
C VAL A 199 -2.18 10.57 -5.21
N VAL A 200 -1.66 10.84 -4.01
CA VAL A 200 -0.22 10.97 -3.77
C VAL A 200 0.49 9.66 -4.07
N ILE A 201 -0.01 8.53 -3.56
CA ILE A 201 0.57 7.21 -3.82
C ILE A 201 0.49 6.88 -5.32
N PHE A 202 -0.63 7.19 -5.99
CA PHE A 202 -0.79 6.98 -7.44
C PHE A 202 0.23 7.77 -8.26
N VAL A 203 0.37 9.08 -8.00
CA VAL A 203 1.33 9.95 -8.71
C VAL A 203 2.77 9.52 -8.43
N LEU A 204 3.12 9.24 -7.17
CA LEU A 204 4.46 8.76 -6.82
C LEU A 204 4.75 7.40 -7.47
N THR A 205 3.77 6.50 -7.54
CA THR A 205 3.94 5.20 -8.20
C THR A 205 4.15 5.37 -9.70
N LEU A 206 3.42 6.28 -10.35
CA LEU A 206 3.63 6.62 -11.76
C LEU A 206 5.03 7.20 -12.03
N LEU A 207 5.52 8.10 -11.16
CA LEU A 207 6.83 8.73 -11.30
C LEU A 207 7.96 7.76 -10.99
N THR A 208 7.81 6.90 -9.99
CA THR A 208 8.85 5.96 -9.60
C THR A 208 8.95 4.79 -10.58
N TYR A 209 7.87 4.44 -11.27
CA TYR A 209 7.91 3.38 -12.28
C TYR A 209 8.83 3.73 -13.45
N GLY A 210 9.67 2.78 -13.86
CA GLY A 210 10.63 2.96 -14.95
C GLY A 210 11.87 3.75 -14.59
N LEU A 211 12.13 3.97 -13.30
CA LEU A 211 13.44 4.39 -12.81
C LEU A 211 14.46 3.26 -12.91
N ALA A 212 15.75 3.60 -12.86
CA ALA A 212 16.85 2.65 -12.94
C ALA A 212 17.15 1.95 -11.60
N ILE A 213 16.12 1.43 -10.93
CA ILE A 213 16.19 0.74 -9.63
C ILE A 213 15.33 -0.53 -9.70
N PRO A 214 15.77 -1.66 -9.12
CA PRO A 214 14.90 -2.82 -8.95
C PRO A 214 13.78 -2.49 -7.96
N MET A 215 12.53 -2.53 -8.43
CA MET A 215 11.38 -2.18 -7.60
C MET A 215 10.11 -2.93 -7.99
N GLY A 216 9.28 -3.23 -6.99
CA GLY A 216 7.98 -3.87 -7.17
C GLY A 216 6.84 -2.85 -7.25
N LEU A 217 5.84 -3.13 -8.08
CA LEU A 217 4.62 -2.32 -8.21
C LEU A 217 3.42 -2.85 -7.41
N PHE A 218 3.52 -4.06 -6.89
CA PHE A 218 2.38 -4.74 -6.29
C PHE A 218 1.86 -4.03 -5.04
N ILE A 219 2.75 -3.70 -4.10
CA ILE A 219 2.39 -3.10 -2.81
C ILE A 219 1.75 -1.70 -2.98
N PRO A 220 2.34 -0.74 -3.73
CA PRO A 220 1.71 0.58 -3.90
C PRO A 220 0.33 0.51 -4.55
N ASN A 221 0.12 -0.41 -5.49
CA ASN A 221 -1.18 -0.60 -6.14
C ASN A 221 -2.23 -1.18 -5.18
N ILE A 222 -1.84 -2.11 -4.30
CA ILE A 222 -2.73 -2.58 -3.22
C ILE A 222 -3.12 -1.41 -2.33
N MET A 223 -2.18 -0.56 -1.93
CA MET A 223 -2.49 0.59 -1.07
C MET A 223 -3.47 1.57 -1.73
N ILE A 224 -3.30 1.88 -3.02
CA ILE A 224 -4.24 2.74 -3.76
C ILE A 224 -5.63 2.11 -3.79
N GLY A 225 -5.70 0.81 -4.09
CA GLY A 225 -6.93 0.03 -4.07
C GLY A 225 -7.60 0.08 -2.70
N ALA A 226 -6.85 -0.20 -1.64
CA ALA A 226 -7.33 -0.21 -0.27
C ALA A 226 -7.82 1.17 0.20
N CYS A 227 -7.14 2.27 -0.16
CA CYS A 227 -7.61 3.62 0.15
C CYS A 227 -8.96 3.93 -0.51
N ILE A 228 -9.10 3.62 -1.80
CA ILE A 228 -10.34 3.88 -2.56
C ILE A 228 -11.46 2.91 -2.13
N GLY A 229 -11.16 1.63 -1.97
CA GLY A 229 -12.10 0.62 -1.49
C GLY A 229 -12.63 0.98 -0.11
N ARG A 230 -11.76 1.45 0.79
CA ARG A 230 -12.18 1.95 2.10
C ARG A 230 -13.04 3.21 2.03
N LEU A 231 -12.73 4.15 1.13
CA LEU A 231 -13.57 5.32 0.88
C LEU A 231 -14.98 4.91 0.44
N ILE A 232 -15.10 3.93 -0.47
CA ILE A 232 -16.38 3.39 -0.90
C ILE A 232 -17.10 2.69 0.25
N GLY A 233 -16.34 1.98 1.10
CA GLY A 233 -16.87 1.39 2.34
C GLY A 233 -17.52 2.41 3.26
N ILE A 234 -16.91 3.58 3.46
CA ILE A 234 -17.48 4.68 4.26
C ILE A 234 -18.79 5.18 3.63
N TRP A 235 -18.85 5.28 2.29
CA TRP A 235 -20.08 5.68 1.58
C TRP A 235 -21.19 4.62 1.62
N MET A 236 -20.84 3.34 1.68
CA MET A 236 -21.78 2.23 1.76
C MET A 236 -22.23 1.91 3.18
N HIS A 237 -21.51 2.40 4.20
CA HIS A 237 -21.82 2.19 5.62
C HIS A 237 -23.28 2.54 5.99
N PRO A 238 -23.87 3.67 5.55
CA PRO A 238 -25.26 4.01 5.84
C PRO A 238 -26.30 3.02 5.27
N ILE A 239 -25.92 2.26 4.24
CA ILE A 239 -26.79 1.30 3.54
C ILE A 239 -26.59 -0.13 4.12
N GLY A 240 -25.76 -0.25 5.15
CA GLY A 240 -25.49 -1.50 5.87
C GLY A 240 -24.31 -2.30 5.31
N GLY A 241 -23.38 -1.65 4.59
CA GLY A 241 -22.13 -2.24 4.15
C GLY A 241 -21.01 -2.15 5.19
N SER A 242 -20.09 -3.11 5.19
CA SER A 242 -18.94 -3.17 6.13
C SER A 242 -17.71 -2.45 5.55
N VAL A 243 -17.29 -1.33 6.16
CA VAL A 243 -16.21 -0.44 5.65
C VAL A 243 -14.91 -1.20 5.37
N SER A 244 -14.51 -2.08 6.28
CA SER A 244 -13.24 -2.83 6.17
C SER A 244 -13.29 -3.93 5.12
N SER A 245 -14.49 -4.42 4.78
CA SER A 245 -14.67 -5.43 3.73
C SER A 245 -14.41 -4.83 2.36
N TYR A 246 -14.88 -3.61 2.11
CA TYR A 246 -14.65 -2.90 0.85
C TYR A 246 -13.20 -2.47 0.64
N ALA A 247 -12.39 -2.32 1.70
CA ALA A 247 -10.97 -2.06 1.55
C ALA A 247 -10.22 -3.24 0.89
N VAL A 248 -10.73 -4.46 1.06
CA VAL A 248 -10.12 -5.70 0.53
C VAL A 248 -10.59 -6.01 -0.90
N VAL A 249 -11.76 -5.50 -1.30
CA VAL A 249 -12.39 -5.69 -2.63
C VAL A 249 -11.69 -4.86 -3.70
#